data_AF-A0A1S1ENQ2-F1
#
_entry.id   AF-A0A1S1ENQ2-F1
#
_cell.length_a   1.000
_cell.length_b   1.000
_cell.length_c   1.000
_cell.angle_alpha   90.00
_cell.angle_beta   90.00
_cell.angle_gamma   90.00
#
_symmetry.space_group_name_H-M   'P 1'
#
loop_
_entity.id
_entity.type
_entity.pdbx_description
1 polymer ?
#
loop_
_entity_poly.entity_id
_entity_poly.type
_entity_poly.pdbx_seq_one_letter_code
_entity_poly.pdbx_strand_id
1 'polypeptide(L)'
;MSAIESTLNRLNDLATPDILADMDEYLVKVFTPRRVGAELPSPSSLRRRLRERIQRIDSDLAPNQKKIKERKKEKDLPFGTCRSIFYGQDDGDAGLNVEGDPVTVGLMERFAEQVAREHKLSRDDAIKAILTGEIRATPKVVLYMFTSKTPGSSYYIPNFGWTDADGTAAVEQMLEDNPPHIVDLDEAEHAETEAYVPTAAIRALVQARDGVCLWPGCNVKAENCQLDHRIPYDEGGKTTASNLFSLCAHHHNVKTDRRVYYAPDPVTGEIVWLHADGTFQVSAPEGFITDYLQPVNPRWKTTLEQRRQKRKDRAEFYNRCHSAVEKYENDFDYDACMATIRAMEDRFGMTFEYPPSKEPEDTLDTLAALEKQWKEIELEEMQGYYAVHDFGEPEVASYL
;
A
#
# COMPACT_ATOMS: atom_id res chain seq x y z
N MET A 1 -0.16 2.55 -17.20
CA MET A 1 -1.52 3.14 -17.11
C MET A 1 -2.61 2.10 -16.88
N SER A 2 -2.81 1.10 -17.75
CA SER A 2 -3.85 0.05 -17.61
C SER A 2 -3.93 -0.63 -16.23
N ALA A 3 -2.78 -0.91 -15.57
CA ALA A 3 -2.75 -1.55 -14.26
C ALA A 3 -3.29 -0.67 -13.11
N ILE A 4 -3.03 0.64 -13.17
CA ILE A 4 -3.48 1.62 -12.20
C ILE A 4 -4.97 1.82 -12.37
N GLU A 5 -5.38 2.16 -13.60
CA GLU A 5 -6.75 2.42 -13.99
C GLU A 5 -7.67 1.23 -13.66
N SER A 6 -7.29 0.00 -14.06
CA SER A 6 -8.08 -1.20 -13.72
C SER A 6 -8.15 -1.52 -12.23
N THR A 7 -7.25 -0.98 -11.41
CA THR A 7 -7.27 -1.18 -9.95
C THR A 7 -8.03 -0.07 -9.24
N LEU A 8 -7.85 1.19 -9.64
CA LEU A 8 -8.57 2.35 -9.11
C LEU A 8 -10.05 2.35 -9.50
N ASN A 9 -10.40 1.83 -10.69
CA ASN A 9 -11.80 1.62 -11.10
C ASN A 9 -12.58 0.68 -10.17
N ARG A 10 -11.91 0.02 -9.21
CA ARG A 10 -12.56 -0.77 -8.16
C ARG A 10 -13.19 0.09 -7.06
N LEU A 11 -12.76 1.34 -6.91
CA LEU A 11 -13.33 2.30 -5.94
C LEU A 11 -14.76 2.73 -6.35
N ASN A 12 -15.10 2.69 -7.65
CA ASN A 12 -16.43 3.05 -8.19
C ASN A 12 -16.95 4.38 -7.60
N ASP A 13 -18.17 4.39 -7.03
CA ASP A 13 -18.84 5.57 -6.46
C ASP A 13 -18.11 6.16 -5.22
N LEU A 14 -17.10 5.46 -4.70
CA LEU A 14 -16.31 5.84 -3.52
C LEU A 14 -14.98 6.50 -3.90
N ALA A 15 -14.74 6.75 -5.19
CA ALA A 15 -13.63 7.54 -5.70
C ALA A 15 -13.78 9.03 -5.33
N THR A 16 -13.91 9.31 -4.03
CA THR A 16 -13.95 10.68 -3.51
C THR A 16 -12.65 11.39 -3.84
N PRO A 17 -12.69 12.73 -4.02
CA PRO A 17 -11.48 13.51 -4.28
C PRO A 17 -10.36 13.24 -3.26
N ASP A 18 -10.69 13.04 -1.99
CA ASP A 18 -9.71 12.77 -0.93
C ASP A 18 -9.03 11.39 -1.06
N ILE A 19 -9.79 10.35 -1.44
CA ILE A 19 -9.23 9.01 -1.64
C ILE A 19 -8.37 8.99 -2.91
N LEU A 20 -8.84 9.62 -3.99
CA LEU A 20 -8.08 9.76 -5.22
C LEU A 20 -6.80 10.57 -5.00
N ALA A 21 -6.84 11.62 -4.17
CA ALA A 21 -5.65 12.38 -3.80
C ALA A 21 -4.63 11.55 -2.98
N ASP A 22 -5.07 10.72 -2.01
CA ASP A 22 -4.15 9.80 -1.31
C ASP A 22 -3.56 8.73 -2.26
N MET A 23 -4.36 8.24 -3.22
CA MET A 23 -3.89 7.32 -4.24
C MET A 23 -2.89 7.99 -5.18
N ASP A 24 -3.15 9.22 -5.62
CA ASP A 24 -2.23 9.98 -6.47
C ASP A 24 -0.94 10.30 -5.73
N GLU A 25 -1.00 10.78 -4.48
CA GLU A 25 0.20 11.01 -3.66
C GLU A 25 1.01 9.71 -3.50
N TYR A 26 0.33 8.58 -3.33
CA TYR A 26 0.96 7.27 -3.27
C TYR A 26 1.59 6.87 -4.61
N LEU A 27 0.88 7.03 -5.73
CA LEU A 27 1.38 6.72 -7.06
C LEU A 27 2.60 7.60 -7.40
N VAL A 28 2.54 8.89 -7.09
CA VAL A 28 3.70 9.80 -7.22
C VAL A 28 4.87 9.28 -6.41
N LYS A 29 4.67 8.85 -5.16
CA LYS A 29 5.75 8.25 -4.35
C LYS A 29 6.32 6.96 -4.93
N VAL A 30 5.47 6.15 -5.56
CA VAL A 30 5.83 4.85 -6.13
C VAL A 30 6.55 5.01 -7.48
N PHE A 31 6.18 6.02 -8.27
CA PHE A 31 6.76 6.27 -9.59
C PHE A 31 7.87 7.30 -9.61
N THR A 32 8.03 8.11 -8.57
CA THR A 32 9.16 9.03 -8.44
C THR A 32 10.41 8.25 -8.05
N PRO A 33 11.39 8.08 -8.95
CA PRO A 33 12.64 7.41 -8.61
C PRO A 33 13.37 8.29 -7.59
N ARG A 34 13.60 7.75 -6.39
CA ARG A 34 14.28 8.50 -5.31
C ARG A 34 15.80 8.44 -5.45
N ARG A 35 16.31 7.51 -6.27
CA ARG A 35 17.73 7.19 -6.43
C ARG A 35 18.00 6.69 -7.85
N VAL A 36 19.25 6.86 -8.29
CA VAL A 36 19.75 6.31 -9.57
C VAL A 36 19.72 4.78 -9.49
N GLY A 37 19.29 4.11 -10.57
CA GLY A 37 19.26 2.64 -10.66
C GLY A 37 18.05 1.96 -10.03
N ALA A 38 17.07 2.71 -9.51
CA ALA A 38 15.80 2.15 -9.05
C ALA A 38 14.95 1.69 -10.24
N GLU A 39 14.56 0.41 -10.27
CA GLU A 39 13.61 -0.07 -11.25
C GLU A 39 12.19 0.40 -10.94
N LEU A 40 11.41 0.64 -11.99
CA LEU A 40 9.98 0.89 -11.85
C LEU A 40 9.27 -0.39 -11.36
N PRO A 41 8.25 -0.25 -10.50
CA PRO A 41 7.49 -1.39 -10.04
C PRO A 41 6.81 -2.10 -11.22
N SER A 42 6.83 -3.43 -11.18
CA SER A 42 6.13 -4.23 -12.19
C SER A 42 4.61 -3.94 -12.15
N PRO A 43 3.88 -4.15 -13.26
CA PRO A 43 2.43 -4.02 -13.26
C PRO A 43 1.73 -4.91 -12.21
N SER A 44 2.31 -6.07 -11.90
CA SER A 44 1.78 -7.01 -10.91
C SER A 44 2.04 -6.53 -9.48
N SER A 45 3.25 -6.06 -9.19
CA SER A 45 3.63 -5.43 -7.92
C SER A 45 2.73 -4.23 -7.65
N LEU A 46 2.55 -3.36 -8.64
CA LEU A 46 1.69 -2.19 -8.55
C LEU A 46 0.23 -2.55 -8.25
N ARG A 47 -0.35 -3.54 -8.97
CA ARG A 47 -1.72 -4.03 -8.69
C ARG A 47 -1.85 -4.58 -7.28
N ARG A 48 -0.86 -5.33 -6.79
CA ARG A 48 -0.85 -5.89 -5.44
C ARG A 48 -0.82 -4.78 -4.38
N ARG A 49 0.16 -3.87 -4.48
CA ARG A 49 0.34 -2.74 -3.56
C ARG A 49 -0.89 -1.83 -3.49
N LEU A 50 -1.49 -1.50 -4.64
CA LEU A 50 -2.72 -0.71 -4.69
C LEU A 50 -3.89 -1.46 -4.05
N ARG A 51 -4.05 -2.77 -4.29
CA ARG A 51 -5.11 -3.57 -3.64
C ARG A 51 -4.97 -3.62 -2.13
N GLU A 52 -3.76 -3.87 -1.63
CA GLU A 52 -3.47 -3.89 -0.20
C GLU A 52 -3.76 -2.52 0.44
N ARG A 53 -3.39 -1.43 -0.24
CA ARG A 53 -3.68 -0.08 0.27
C ARG A 53 -5.17 0.23 0.27
N ILE A 54 -5.91 -0.15 -0.77
CA ILE A 54 -7.36 0.03 -0.81
C ILE A 54 -8.02 -0.78 0.32
N GLN A 55 -7.61 -2.04 0.54
CA GLN A 55 -8.09 -2.86 1.67
C GLN A 55 -7.75 -2.28 3.05
N ARG A 56 -6.62 -1.57 3.19
CA ARG A 56 -6.25 -0.89 4.44
C ARG A 56 -7.07 0.37 4.73
N ILE A 57 -7.56 1.05 3.69
CA ILE A 57 -8.38 2.25 3.87
C ILE A 57 -9.73 1.87 4.47
N ASP A 58 -10.26 0.70 4.05
CA ASP A 58 -11.40 0.06 4.65
C ASP A 58 -11.52 -1.39 4.14
N SER A 59 -11.69 -2.32 5.07
CA SER A 59 -11.89 -3.75 4.77
C SER A 59 -13.16 -4.00 3.95
N ASP A 60 -14.13 -3.08 3.99
CA ASP A 60 -15.41 -3.17 3.28
C ASP A 60 -15.41 -2.42 1.93
N LEU A 61 -14.45 -1.51 1.66
CA LEU A 61 -14.49 -0.59 0.50
C LEU A 61 -13.87 -1.14 -0.80
N ALA A 62 -13.33 -2.36 -0.82
CA ALA A 62 -12.99 -3.02 -2.08
C ALA A 62 -13.31 -4.52 -2.05
N PRO A 63 -14.60 -4.88 -2.14
CA PRO A 63 -14.93 -6.24 -2.43
C PRO A 63 -14.36 -6.53 -3.83
N ASN A 64 -13.51 -7.56 -3.92
CA ASN A 64 -12.87 -7.96 -5.17
C ASN A 64 -13.97 -8.10 -6.24
N GLN A 65 -13.99 -7.28 -7.30
CA GLN A 65 -15.08 -7.30 -8.29
C GLN A 65 -15.28 -8.66 -8.98
N LYS A 66 -14.23 -9.48 -9.05
CA LYS A 66 -14.34 -10.89 -9.43
C LYS A 66 -15.16 -11.65 -8.37
N LYS A 67 -14.77 -11.51 -7.10
CA LYS A 67 -15.56 -11.96 -5.93
C LYS A 67 -16.95 -11.32 -5.84
N ILE A 68 -17.23 -10.13 -6.37
CA ILE A 68 -18.59 -9.54 -6.39
C ILE A 68 -19.44 -10.18 -7.48
N LYS A 69 -18.87 -10.44 -8.67
CA LYS A 69 -19.56 -11.17 -9.75
C LYS A 69 -19.73 -12.66 -9.40
N GLU A 70 -18.77 -13.23 -8.66
CA GLU A 70 -18.84 -14.55 -8.04
C GLU A 70 -19.90 -14.54 -6.91
N ARG A 71 -19.87 -13.60 -5.93
CA ARG A 71 -20.93 -13.38 -4.91
C ARG A 71 -22.33 -13.09 -5.49
N LYS A 72 -22.45 -12.38 -6.62
CA LYS A 72 -23.75 -12.18 -7.29
C LYS A 72 -24.28 -13.48 -7.94
N LYS A 73 -23.42 -14.47 -8.18
CA LYS A 73 -23.80 -15.84 -8.56
C LYS A 73 -23.86 -16.80 -7.37
N GLU A 74 -23.25 -16.46 -6.24
CA GLU A 74 -22.96 -17.33 -5.11
C GLU A 74 -23.48 -16.72 -3.81
N LYS A 75 -24.52 -17.33 -3.23
CA LYS A 75 -24.88 -17.09 -1.82
C LYS A 75 -23.64 -17.23 -0.93
N ASP A 76 -23.46 -16.26 -0.03
CA ASP A 76 -22.38 -16.18 0.95
C ASP A 76 -22.13 -17.54 1.62
N LEU A 77 -20.92 -18.05 1.47
CA LEU A 77 -20.43 -19.15 2.28
C LEU A 77 -20.16 -18.59 3.68
N PRO A 78 -20.84 -19.08 4.74
CA PRO A 78 -20.56 -18.65 6.11
C PRO A 78 -19.07 -18.81 6.46
N PHE A 79 -18.56 -17.99 7.38
CA PHE A 79 -17.22 -18.19 7.95
C PHE A 79 -17.01 -19.64 8.39
N GLY A 80 -15.82 -20.20 8.14
CA GLY A 80 -15.53 -21.61 8.47
C GLY A 80 -16.04 -22.59 7.42
N THR A 81 -16.68 -22.13 6.35
CA THR A 81 -17.12 -22.98 5.24
C THR A 81 -16.27 -22.76 3.99
N CYS A 82 -16.04 -23.86 3.26
CA CYS A 82 -15.33 -23.83 2.00
C CYS A 82 -16.20 -24.45 0.91
N ARG A 83 -16.07 -23.93 -0.30
CA ARG A 83 -16.57 -24.57 -1.50
C ARG A 83 -15.41 -25.19 -2.24
N SER A 84 -15.57 -26.45 -2.62
CA SER A 84 -14.66 -27.14 -3.51
C SER A 84 -15.32 -27.35 -4.87
N ILE A 85 -14.56 -27.10 -5.93
CA ILE A 85 -14.99 -27.31 -7.32
C ILE A 85 -13.96 -28.20 -7.98
N PHE A 86 -14.40 -29.40 -8.37
CA PHE A 86 -13.65 -30.27 -9.28
C PHE A 86 -13.99 -29.90 -10.72
N TYR A 87 -12.98 -29.77 -11.56
CA TYR A 87 -13.14 -29.59 -13.00
C TYR A 87 -12.16 -30.49 -13.73
N GLY A 88 -12.59 -31.01 -14.88
CA GLY A 88 -11.75 -31.77 -15.81
C GLY A 88 -11.68 -31.05 -17.14
N GLN A 89 -10.53 -31.16 -17.80
CA GLN A 89 -10.32 -30.86 -19.21
C GLN A 89 -10.10 -32.17 -19.95
N ASP A 90 -10.46 -32.21 -21.24
CA ASP A 90 -10.43 -33.43 -22.05
C ASP A 90 -9.00 -33.98 -22.28
N ASP A 91 -7.98 -33.20 -21.92
CA ASP A 91 -6.56 -33.50 -22.14
C ASP A 91 -5.90 -34.25 -20.95
N GLY A 92 -6.70 -34.68 -19.97
CA GLY A 92 -6.21 -35.32 -18.74
C GLY A 92 -5.81 -34.33 -17.63
N ASP A 93 -5.87 -33.03 -17.91
CA ASP A 93 -5.75 -31.98 -16.91
C ASP A 93 -7.05 -31.86 -16.11
N ALA A 94 -6.98 -32.12 -14.82
CA ALA A 94 -8.09 -31.89 -13.89
C ALA A 94 -7.59 -31.07 -12.70
N GLY A 95 -8.48 -30.27 -12.12
CA GLY A 95 -8.14 -29.41 -11.01
C GLY A 95 -9.19 -29.41 -9.91
N LEU A 96 -8.75 -29.04 -8.73
CA LEU A 96 -9.57 -28.77 -7.56
C LEU A 96 -9.33 -27.32 -7.14
N ASN A 97 -10.38 -26.50 -7.21
CA ASN A 97 -10.36 -25.18 -6.60
C ASN A 97 -11.07 -25.25 -5.26
N VAL A 98 -10.41 -24.78 -4.20
CA VAL A 98 -11.03 -24.57 -2.89
C VAL A 98 -11.12 -23.08 -2.63
N GLU A 99 -12.33 -22.61 -2.34
CA GLU A 99 -12.63 -21.22 -2.07
C GLU A 99 -13.24 -21.09 -0.67
N GLY A 100 -12.69 -20.18 0.13
CA GLY A 100 -13.11 -19.94 1.51
C GLY A 100 -12.46 -18.67 2.07
N ASP A 101 -12.72 -18.40 3.35
CA ASP A 101 -12.09 -17.30 4.06
C ASP A 101 -10.58 -17.57 4.30
N PRO A 102 -9.75 -16.52 4.47
CA PRO A 102 -8.31 -16.65 4.68
C PRO A 102 -7.89 -17.57 5.82
N VAL A 103 -8.68 -17.63 6.90
CA VAL A 103 -8.36 -18.42 8.10
C VAL A 103 -8.57 -19.89 7.79
N THR A 104 -9.74 -20.25 7.27
CA THR A 104 -10.08 -21.64 6.96
C THR A 104 -9.15 -22.23 5.92
N VAL A 105 -8.93 -21.54 4.81
CA VAL A 105 -8.03 -22.05 3.76
C VAL A 105 -6.57 -22.08 4.24
N GLY A 106 -6.16 -21.12 5.09
CA GLY A 106 -4.86 -21.14 5.73
C GLY A 106 -4.65 -22.32 6.67
N LEU A 107 -5.66 -22.68 7.46
CA LEU A 107 -5.63 -23.88 8.30
C LEU A 107 -5.53 -25.16 7.44
N MET A 108 -6.27 -25.23 6.33
CA MET A 108 -6.21 -26.36 5.40
C MET A 108 -4.82 -26.52 4.77
N GLU A 109 -4.20 -25.42 4.32
CA GLU A 109 -2.83 -25.45 3.77
C GLU A 109 -1.84 -25.95 4.83
N ARG A 110 -1.88 -25.39 6.04
CA ARG A 110 -0.96 -25.77 7.13
C ARG A 110 -1.18 -27.19 7.63
N PHE A 111 -2.42 -27.68 7.59
CA PHE A 111 -2.75 -29.07 7.87
C PHE A 111 -2.06 -29.99 6.85
N ALA A 112 -2.22 -29.72 5.56
CA ALA A 112 -1.60 -30.52 4.50
C ALA A 112 -0.06 -30.51 4.60
N GLU A 113 0.55 -29.36 4.89
CA GLU A 113 1.98 -29.25 5.13
C GLU A 113 2.45 -30.06 6.34
N GLN A 114 1.68 -30.07 7.42
CA GLN A 114 2.05 -30.80 8.64
C GLN A 114 1.95 -32.31 8.42
N VAL A 115 0.90 -32.78 7.73
CA VAL A 115 0.80 -34.18 7.29
C VAL A 115 1.96 -34.56 6.38
N ALA A 116 2.31 -33.71 5.41
CA ALA A 116 3.44 -33.94 4.53
C ALA A 116 4.75 -34.12 5.32
N ARG A 117 5.01 -33.28 6.32
CA ARG A 117 6.18 -33.39 7.20
C ARG A 117 6.18 -34.67 8.03
N GLU A 118 5.09 -34.97 8.72
CA GLU A 118 4.98 -36.14 9.60
C GLU A 118 5.14 -37.46 8.84
N HIS A 119 4.61 -37.52 7.61
CA HIS A 119 4.65 -38.70 6.76
C HIS A 119 5.81 -38.71 5.75
N LYS A 120 6.67 -37.66 5.75
CA LYS A 120 7.79 -37.49 4.80
C LYS A 120 7.35 -37.56 3.33
N LEU A 121 6.19 -37.01 3.04
CA LEU A 121 5.62 -36.93 1.70
C LEU A 121 5.89 -35.57 1.07
N SER A 122 5.80 -35.50 -0.26
CA SER A 122 5.62 -34.21 -0.93
C SER A 122 4.28 -33.59 -0.48
N ARG A 123 4.14 -32.27 -0.62
CA ARG A 123 2.86 -31.60 -0.34
C ARG A 123 1.73 -32.21 -1.16
N ASP A 124 2.00 -32.52 -2.42
CA ASP A 124 1.01 -33.02 -3.36
C ASP A 124 0.59 -34.46 -3.03
N ASP A 125 1.55 -35.32 -2.64
CA ASP A 125 1.26 -36.67 -2.17
C ASP A 125 0.49 -36.68 -0.85
N ALA A 126 0.78 -35.74 0.05
CA ALA A 126 0.04 -35.59 1.30
C ALA A 126 -1.41 -35.16 1.04
N ILE A 127 -1.63 -34.18 0.17
CA ILE A 127 -2.97 -33.75 -0.23
C ILE A 127 -3.73 -34.92 -0.86
N LYS A 128 -3.10 -35.67 -1.77
CA LYS A 128 -3.69 -36.86 -2.38
C LYS A 128 -4.10 -37.87 -1.31
N ALA A 129 -3.21 -38.22 -0.39
CA ALA A 129 -3.46 -39.20 0.66
C ALA A 129 -4.57 -38.76 1.64
N ILE A 130 -4.67 -37.46 1.92
CA ILE A 130 -5.78 -36.88 2.71
C ILE A 130 -7.10 -37.05 1.96
N LEU A 131 -7.14 -36.65 0.68
CA LEU A 131 -8.36 -36.67 -0.14
C LEU A 131 -8.84 -38.09 -0.47
N THR A 132 -7.94 -39.05 -0.63
CA THR A 132 -8.29 -40.47 -0.83
C THR A 132 -8.63 -41.20 0.47
N GLY A 133 -8.41 -40.55 1.62
CA GLY A 133 -8.62 -41.12 2.95
C GLY A 133 -7.58 -42.17 3.35
N GLU A 134 -6.48 -42.29 2.59
CA GLU A 134 -5.31 -43.10 2.96
C GLU A 134 -4.69 -42.63 4.28
N ILE A 135 -4.68 -41.32 4.51
CA ILE A 135 -4.24 -40.72 5.77
C ILE A 135 -5.43 -40.00 6.42
N ARG A 136 -5.76 -40.41 7.65
CA ARG A 136 -6.65 -39.68 8.56
C ARG A 136 -5.80 -39.16 9.71
N ALA A 137 -5.53 -37.87 9.71
CA ALA A 137 -4.69 -37.23 10.69
C ALA A 137 -5.45 -36.10 11.39
N THR A 138 -5.05 -35.78 12.62
CA THR A 138 -5.48 -34.58 13.36
C THR A 138 -4.25 -33.87 13.90
N PRO A 139 -3.32 -33.45 13.02
CA PRO A 139 -2.08 -32.81 13.43
C PRO A 139 -2.36 -31.50 14.15
N LYS A 140 -1.46 -31.13 15.06
CA LYS A 140 -1.46 -29.78 15.64
C LYS A 140 -1.02 -28.79 14.57
N VAL A 141 -1.97 -27.99 14.09
CA VAL A 141 -1.72 -26.94 13.09
C VAL A 141 -1.32 -25.65 13.80
N VAL A 142 -0.26 -25.00 13.32
CA VAL A 142 0.15 -23.67 13.78
C VAL A 142 -0.06 -22.69 12.65
N LEU A 143 -0.91 -21.67 12.89
CA LEU A 143 -1.15 -20.58 11.97
C LEU A 143 -0.39 -19.34 12.46
N TYR A 144 0.49 -18.81 11.64
CA TYR A 144 1.16 -17.54 11.91
C TYR A 144 0.27 -16.40 11.45
N MET A 145 -0.02 -15.47 12.37
CA MET A 145 -0.86 -14.31 12.12
C MET A 145 -0.15 -13.07 12.64
N PHE A 146 -0.27 -11.97 11.93
CA PHE A 146 0.30 -10.69 12.33
C PHE A 146 -0.83 -9.71 12.59
N THR A 147 -0.83 -9.08 13.76
CA THR A 147 -1.80 -8.06 14.11
C THR A 147 -1.12 -6.94 14.89
N SER A 148 -1.79 -5.80 14.99
CA SER A 148 -1.30 -4.70 15.82
C SER A 148 -1.58 -5.00 17.30
N LYS A 149 -0.89 -4.31 18.22
CA LYS A 149 -1.17 -4.41 19.67
C LYS A 149 -2.54 -3.83 20.07
N THR A 150 -3.29 -3.25 19.14
CA THR A 150 -4.62 -2.67 19.39
C THR A 150 -5.73 -3.72 19.23
N PRO A 151 -6.60 -3.91 20.25
CA PRO A 151 -7.75 -4.83 20.16
C PRO A 151 -8.66 -4.54 18.95
N GLY A 152 -9.25 -5.58 18.34
CA GLY A 152 -10.14 -5.44 17.18
C GLY A 152 -9.42 -5.18 15.84
N SER A 153 -8.08 -5.27 15.81
CA SER A 153 -7.31 -5.10 14.57
C SER A 153 -7.40 -6.34 13.68
N SER A 154 -7.51 -6.13 12.37
CA SER A 154 -7.41 -7.19 11.37
C SER A 154 -6.11 -7.98 11.49
N TYR A 155 -6.17 -9.28 11.20
CA TYR A 155 -5.03 -10.17 11.19
C TYR A 155 -4.54 -10.36 9.76
N TYR A 156 -3.23 -10.29 9.55
CA TYR A 156 -2.60 -10.71 8.30
C TYR A 156 -2.17 -12.17 8.41
N ILE A 157 -2.61 -12.99 7.46
CA ILE A 157 -2.24 -14.40 7.34
C ILE A 157 -1.33 -14.53 6.10
N PRO A 158 -0.08 -15.00 6.25
CA PRO A 158 0.81 -15.27 5.13
C PRO A 158 0.12 -16.08 4.03
N ASN A 159 0.43 -15.81 2.76
CA ASN A 159 -0.28 -16.28 1.57
C ASN A 159 -1.72 -15.79 1.35
N PHE A 160 -2.52 -15.58 2.40
CA PHE A 160 -3.96 -15.35 2.30
C PHE A 160 -4.39 -13.89 2.48
N GLY A 161 -3.54 -13.05 3.08
CA GLY A 161 -3.76 -11.62 3.22
C GLY A 161 -4.45 -11.23 4.53
N TRP A 162 -5.03 -10.03 4.53
CA TRP A 162 -5.76 -9.49 5.69
C TRP A 162 -7.12 -10.14 5.85
N THR A 163 -7.52 -10.39 7.10
CA THR A 163 -8.90 -10.72 7.45
C THR A 163 -9.82 -9.52 7.24
N ASP A 164 -11.05 -9.80 6.84
CA ASP A 164 -12.16 -8.84 6.89
C ASP A 164 -12.79 -8.83 8.30
N ALA A 165 -13.90 -8.11 8.49
CA ALA A 165 -14.56 -8.00 9.79
C ALA A 165 -14.99 -9.38 10.33
N ASP A 166 -15.64 -10.19 9.48
CA ASP A 166 -16.10 -11.55 9.84
C ASP A 166 -14.91 -12.47 10.15
N GLY A 167 -13.85 -12.44 9.33
CA GLY A 167 -12.63 -13.20 9.58
C GLY A 167 -11.91 -12.77 10.86
N THR A 168 -11.94 -11.48 11.19
CA THR A 168 -11.31 -10.95 12.41
C THR A 168 -12.05 -11.42 13.66
N ALA A 169 -13.39 -11.28 13.67
CA ALA A 169 -14.21 -11.75 14.78
C ALA A 169 -14.04 -13.26 15.03
N ALA A 170 -13.90 -14.03 13.95
CA ALA A 170 -13.70 -15.46 14.08
C ALA A 170 -12.28 -15.87 14.49
N VAL A 171 -11.25 -15.12 14.08
CA VAL A 171 -9.91 -15.29 14.67
C VAL A 171 -9.97 -15.00 16.16
N GLU A 172 -10.62 -13.90 16.58
CA GLU A 172 -10.76 -13.56 18.00
C GLU A 172 -11.46 -14.68 18.78
N GLN A 173 -12.56 -15.23 18.26
CA GLN A 173 -13.21 -16.40 18.84
C GLN A 173 -12.29 -17.62 18.90
N MET A 174 -11.55 -17.92 17.83
CA MET A 174 -10.58 -19.03 17.81
C MET A 174 -9.49 -18.85 18.88
N LEU A 175 -9.07 -17.60 19.13
CA LEU A 175 -8.06 -17.26 20.13
C LEU A 175 -8.59 -17.35 21.57
N GLU A 176 -9.89 -17.15 21.80
CA GLU A 176 -10.54 -17.41 23.10
C GLU A 176 -10.46 -18.91 23.45
N ASP A 177 -10.75 -19.78 22.47
CA ASP A 177 -10.67 -21.23 22.65
C ASP A 177 -9.23 -21.75 22.67
N ASN A 178 -8.30 -21.05 22.01
CA ASN A 178 -6.91 -21.46 21.83
C ASN A 178 -5.97 -20.26 22.06
N PRO A 179 -5.54 -20.02 23.32
CA PRO A 179 -4.70 -18.89 23.66
C PRO A 179 -3.44 -18.82 22.77
N PRO A 180 -3.17 -17.68 22.11
CA PRO A 180 -2.05 -17.57 21.18
C PRO A 180 -0.71 -17.54 21.91
N HIS A 181 0.33 -18.06 21.26
CA HIS A 181 1.70 -17.72 21.61
C HIS A 181 2.07 -16.40 20.93
N ILE A 182 2.13 -15.33 21.71
CA ILE A 182 2.47 -13.99 21.20
C ILE A 182 3.99 -13.90 21.06
N VAL A 183 4.44 -13.52 19.87
CA VAL A 183 5.85 -13.23 19.58
C VAL A 183 5.97 -11.72 19.37
N ASP A 184 6.79 -11.06 20.18
CA ASP A 184 7.14 -9.66 19.90
C ASP A 184 8.10 -9.62 18.69
N LEU A 185 7.76 -8.81 17.69
CA LEU A 185 8.56 -8.70 16.48
C LEU A 185 9.87 -7.97 16.74
N ASP A 186 9.93 -7.07 17.72
CA ASP A 186 11.17 -6.37 18.10
C ASP A 186 12.18 -7.38 18.68
N GLU A 187 11.70 -8.35 19.46
CA GLU A 187 12.53 -9.45 19.95
C GLU A 187 12.94 -10.40 18.82
N ALA A 188 12.01 -10.71 17.89
CA ALA A 188 12.30 -11.56 16.74
C ALA A 188 13.30 -10.94 15.76
N GLU A 189 13.35 -9.61 15.66
CA GLU A 189 14.30 -8.87 14.83
C GLU A 189 15.74 -9.05 15.32
N HIS A 190 15.92 -9.06 16.64
CA HIS A 190 17.21 -9.27 17.29
C HIS A 190 17.50 -10.74 17.61
N ALA A 191 16.58 -11.66 17.27
CA ALA A 191 16.78 -13.08 17.48
C ALA A 191 17.87 -13.64 16.56
N GLU A 192 18.65 -14.55 17.12
CA GLU A 192 19.73 -15.24 16.45
C GLU A 192 19.61 -16.75 16.70
N THR A 193 20.02 -17.55 15.71
CA THR A 193 20.26 -18.98 15.90
C THR A 193 21.60 -19.41 15.29
N GLU A 194 22.28 -20.30 16.00
CA GLU A 194 23.50 -20.99 15.56
C GLU A 194 23.20 -22.14 14.58
N ALA A 195 21.96 -22.26 14.11
CA ALA A 195 21.57 -23.22 13.09
C ALA A 195 21.46 -22.54 11.72
N TYR A 196 21.79 -23.26 10.65
CA TYR A 196 21.58 -22.80 9.28
C TYR A 196 20.09 -22.52 9.00
N VAL A 197 19.20 -23.35 9.53
CA VAL A 197 17.75 -23.21 9.35
C VAL A 197 17.21 -22.16 10.35
N PRO A 198 16.56 -21.08 9.88
CA PRO A 198 15.99 -20.08 10.78
C PRO A 198 14.85 -20.64 11.61
N THR A 199 14.66 -20.08 12.80
CA THR A 199 13.48 -20.34 13.61
C THR A 199 12.22 -19.85 12.89
N ALA A 200 11.06 -20.36 13.28
CA ALA A 200 9.81 -19.95 12.67
C ALA A 200 9.52 -18.44 12.85
N ALA A 201 9.89 -17.86 13.99
CA ALA A 201 9.76 -16.42 14.24
C ALA A 201 10.63 -15.58 13.30
N ILE A 202 11.91 -15.94 13.15
CA ILE A 202 12.83 -15.25 12.22
C ILE A 202 12.31 -15.36 10.78
N ARG A 203 11.89 -16.57 10.36
CA ARG A 203 11.34 -16.78 9.02
C ARG A 203 10.11 -15.94 8.75
N ALA A 204 9.15 -15.95 9.68
CA ALA A 204 7.90 -15.21 9.57
C ALA A 204 8.17 -13.70 9.48
N LEU A 205 9.07 -13.17 10.32
CA LEU A 205 9.48 -11.77 10.28
C LEU A 205 10.10 -11.39 8.93
N VAL A 206 11.07 -12.17 8.44
CA VAL A 206 11.75 -11.89 7.16
C VAL A 206 10.77 -11.92 5.99
N GLN A 207 9.86 -12.91 5.95
CA GLN A 207 8.85 -13.00 4.90
C GLN A 207 7.84 -11.83 4.97
N ALA A 208 7.43 -11.44 6.18
CA ALA A 208 6.55 -10.30 6.38
C ALA A 208 7.22 -8.97 5.98
N ARG A 209 8.53 -8.83 6.23
CA ARG A 209 9.34 -7.68 5.81
C ARG A 209 9.52 -7.62 4.30
N ASP A 210 9.81 -8.73 3.67
CA ASP A 210 10.18 -8.77 2.25
C ASP A 210 8.96 -8.76 1.33
N GLY A 211 7.91 -9.50 1.69
CA GLY A 211 6.64 -9.63 0.96
C GLY A 211 6.75 -10.40 -0.36
N VAL A 212 7.80 -10.14 -1.13
CA VAL A 212 8.15 -10.81 -2.38
C VAL A 212 9.66 -11.04 -2.45
N CYS A 213 10.09 -11.81 -3.45
CA CYS A 213 11.48 -11.92 -3.83
C CYS A 213 12.08 -10.52 -4.05
N LEU A 214 13.19 -10.23 -3.37
CA LEU A 214 13.81 -8.91 -3.37
C LEU A 214 14.54 -8.55 -4.67
N TRP A 215 14.66 -9.48 -5.61
CA TRP A 215 15.22 -9.17 -6.92
C TRP A 215 14.36 -8.10 -7.63
N PRO A 216 14.97 -7.06 -8.26
CA PRO A 216 14.23 -5.99 -8.93
C PRO A 216 13.14 -6.52 -9.89
N GLY A 217 11.91 -6.06 -9.70
CA GLY A 217 10.76 -6.44 -10.52
C GLY A 217 10.18 -7.85 -10.30
N CYS A 218 10.79 -8.69 -9.46
CA CYS A 218 10.27 -10.03 -9.18
C CYS A 218 9.01 -9.98 -8.30
N ASN A 219 8.05 -10.88 -8.52
CA ASN A 219 6.76 -10.90 -7.81
C ASN A 219 6.45 -12.26 -7.16
N VAL A 220 7.44 -13.15 -7.08
CA VAL A 220 7.29 -14.40 -6.34
C VAL A 220 7.11 -14.05 -4.86
N LYS A 221 6.02 -14.51 -4.24
CA LYS A 221 5.75 -14.28 -2.81
C LYS A 221 6.90 -14.75 -1.93
N ALA A 222 7.20 -14.03 -0.85
CA ALA A 222 8.29 -14.37 0.07
C ALA A 222 8.10 -15.75 0.73
N GLU A 223 6.86 -16.20 0.89
CA GLU A 223 6.51 -17.53 1.39
C GLU A 223 6.99 -18.67 0.46
N ASN A 224 7.09 -18.38 -0.83
CA ASN A 224 7.61 -19.30 -1.86
C ASN A 224 9.10 -19.07 -2.16
N CYS A 225 9.76 -18.20 -1.39
CA CYS A 225 11.17 -17.89 -1.54
C CYS A 225 12.02 -18.70 -0.55
N GLN A 226 13.29 -18.88 -0.93
CA GLN A 226 14.34 -19.30 -0.03
C GLN A 226 14.80 -18.08 0.78
N LEU A 227 15.13 -18.29 2.05
CA LEU A 227 15.76 -17.26 2.86
C LEU A 227 17.27 -17.36 2.67
N ASP A 228 17.82 -16.39 1.96
CA ASP A 228 19.22 -16.31 1.58
C ASP A 228 20.02 -15.56 2.64
N HIS A 229 21.16 -16.12 3.05
CA HIS A 229 22.10 -15.44 3.92
C HIS A 229 22.95 -14.43 3.14
N ARG A 230 22.88 -13.14 3.50
CA ARG A 230 23.70 -12.07 2.91
C ARG A 230 25.18 -12.31 3.15
N ILE A 231 25.57 -12.50 4.41
CA ILE A 231 26.87 -13.07 4.78
C ILE A 231 26.68 -14.58 4.82
N PRO A 232 27.35 -15.35 3.95
CA PRO A 232 27.18 -16.80 3.89
C PRO A 232 27.40 -17.46 5.25
N TYR A 233 26.57 -18.46 5.55
CA TYR A 233 26.60 -19.14 6.84
C TYR A 233 27.92 -19.88 7.09
N ASP A 234 28.49 -20.49 6.03
CA ASP A 234 29.80 -21.16 6.04
C ASP A 234 30.98 -20.18 6.17
N GLU A 235 30.76 -18.90 5.90
CA GLU A 235 31.73 -17.81 6.13
C GLU A 235 31.54 -17.13 7.51
N GLY A 236 30.73 -17.72 8.38
CA GLY A 236 30.46 -17.22 9.73
C GLY A 236 29.27 -16.26 9.85
N GLY A 237 28.45 -16.17 8.80
CA GLY A 237 27.20 -15.40 8.82
C GLY A 237 26.15 -16.05 9.72
N LYS A 238 25.81 -15.37 10.83
CA LYS A 238 24.77 -15.83 11.75
C LYS A 238 23.39 -15.84 11.09
N THR A 239 22.52 -16.74 11.53
CA THR A 239 21.13 -16.80 11.07
C THR A 239 20.29 -15.83 11.88
N THR A 240 20.18 -14.59 11.38
CA THR A 240 19.40 -13.49 11.98
C THR A 240 18.45 -12.89 10.95
N ALA A 241 17.44 -12.15 11.41
CA ALA A 241 16.55 -11.41 10.51
C ALA A 241 17.29 -10.39 9.63
N SER A 242 18.35 -9.76 10.16
CA SER A 242 19.19 -8.79 9.45
C SER A 242 20.12 -9.41 8.41
N ASN A 243 20.42 -10.70 8.52
CA ASN A 243 21.28 -11.42 7.58
C ASN A 243 20.49 -12.27 6.57
N LEU A 244 19.17 -12.41 6.72
CA LEU A 244 18.33 -13.23 5.83
C LEU A 244 17.45 -12.38 4.92
N PHE A 245 17.35 -12.77 3.66
CA PHE A 245 16.59 -12.05 2.63
C PHE A 245 15.84 -13.04 1.71
N SER A 246 14.60 -12.73 1.35
CA SER A 246 13.75 -13.60 0.55
C SER A 246 14.12 -13.55 -0.93
N LEU A 247 14.61 -14.66 -1.48
CA LEU A 247 14.89 -14.83 -2.91
C LEU A 247 14.23 -16.10 -3.47
N CYS A 248 13.58 -16.00 -4.63
CA CYS A 248 13.08 -17.18 -5.31
C CYS A 248 14.25 -18.05 -5.79
N ALA A 249 14.02 -19.35 -5.99
CA ALA A 249 15.07 -20.29 -6.37
C ALA A 249 15.90 -19.83 -7.58
N HIS A 250 15.26 -19.18 -8.58
CA HIS A 250 15.95 -18.62 -9.73
C HIS A 250 16.98 -17.54 -9.34
N HIS A 251 16.56 -16.51 -8.61
CA HIS A 251 17.46 -15.40 -8.24
C HIS A 251 18.43 -15.76 -7.11
N HIS A 252 18.05 -16.70 -6.23
CA HIS A 252 18.97 -17.30 -5.28
C HIS A 252 20.15 -17.97 -6.00
N ASN A 253 19.88 -18.72 -7.07
CA ASN A 253 20.93 -19.34 -7.88
C ASN A 253 21.80 -18.31 -8.61
N VAL A 254 21.23 -17.19 -9.08
CA VAL A 254 22.01 -16.10 -9.70
C VAL A 254 23.06 -15.54 -8.72
N LYS A 255 22.68 -15.35 -7.45
CA LYS A 255 23.61 -14.93 -6.37
C LYS A 255 24.60 -16.04 -6.01
N THR A 256 24.14 -17.28 -5.92
CA THR A 256 24.99 -18.44 -5.61
C THR A 256 26.08 -18.62 -6.67
N ASP A 257 25.75 -18.42 -7.96
CA ASP A 257 26.67 -18.42 -9.10
C ASP A 257 27.62 -17.21 -9.12
N ARG A 258 27.53 -16.30 -8.13
CA ARG A 258 28.34 -15.07 -8.00
C ARG A 258 28.23 -14.12 -9.20
N ARG A 259 27.12 -14.18 -9.95
CA ARG A 259 26.83 -13.26 -11.05
C ARG A 259 26.40 -11.88 -10.55
N VAL A 260 25.93 -11.84 -9.29
CA VAL A 260 25.51 -10.64 -8.59
C VAL A 260 26.02 -10.68 -7.15
N TYR A 261 26.21 -9.51 -6.55
CA TYR A 261 26.31 -9.32 -5.12
C TYR A 261 25.21 -8.35 -4.67
N TYR A 262 24.72 -8.47 -3.44
CA TYR A 262 23.78 -7.47 -2.92
C TYR A 262 24.19 -6.92 -1.56
N ALA A 263 23.88 -5.65 -1.36
CA ALA A 263 24.15 -4.92 -0.14
C ALA A 263 22.84 -4.28 0.38
N PRO A 264 22.29 -4.75 1.51
CA PRO A 264 21.18 -4.08 2.16
C PRO A 264 21.64 -2.77 2.81
N ASP A 265 20.89 -1.70 2.61
CA ASP A 265 20.99 -0.42 3.32
C ASP A 265 20.35 -0.60 4.71
N PRO A 266 21.10 -0.52 5.82
CA PRO A 266 20.58 -0.76 7.16
C PRO A 266 19.61 0.34 7.63
N VAL A 267 19.56 1.49 6.96
CA VAL A 267 18.69 2.61 7.34
C VAL A 267 17.37 2.57 6.57
N THR A 268 17.43 2.34 5.26
CA THR A 268 16.24 2.35 4.39
C THR A 268 15.74 0.97 4.01
N GLY A 269 16.41 -0.09 4.45
CA GLY A 269 16.12 -1.48 4.08
C GLY A 269 16.20 -1.79 2.58
N GLU A 270 16.62 -0.84 1.75
CA GLU A 270 16.78 -1.03 0.31
C GLU A 270 17.92 -2.01 0.03
N ILE A 271 17.80 -2.74 -1.08
CA ILE A 271 18.81 -3.70 -1.51
C ILE A 271 19.48 -3.16 -2.78
N VAL A 272 20.78 -2.91 -2.69
CA VAL A 272 21.61 -2.56 -3.84
C VAL A 272 22.16 -3.85 -4.45
N TRP A 273 21.80 -4.14 -5.69
CA TRP A 273 22.25 -5.27 -6.49
C TRP A 273 23.38 -4.81 -7.40
N LEU A 274 24.56 -5.42 -7.25
CA LEU A 274 25.79 -5.14 -7.99
C LEU A 274 26.04 -6.26 -9.00
N HIS A 275 25.95 -5.95 -10.28
CA HIS A 275 26.16 -6.90 -11.37
C HIS A 275 27.63 -6.98 -11.78
N ALA A 276 28.03 -8.12 -12.31
CA ALA A 276 29.42 -8.36 -12.73
C ALA A 276 29.90 -7.43 -13.86
N ASP A 277 29.00 -6.84 -14.64
CA ASP A 277 29.30 -5.89 -15.70
C ASP A 277 29.53 -4.44 -15.19
N GLY A 278 29.50 -4.25 -13.88
CA GLY A 278 29.69 -2.94 -13.22
C GLY A 278 28.43 -2.10 -13.14
N THR A 279 27.29 -2.60 -13.64
CA THR A 279 25.99 -1.95 -13.44
C THR A 279 25.41 -2.29 -12.07
N PHE A 280 24.44 -1.50 -11.62
CA PHE A 280 23.73 -1.75 -10.38
C PHE A 280 22.24 -1.46 -10.50
N GLN A 281 21.46 -2.13 -9.66
CA GLN A 281 20.02 -1.92 -9.52
C GLN A 281 19.66 -1.80 -8.05
N VAL A 282 18.56 -1.11 -7.76
CA VAL A 282 18.05 -0.98 -6.39
C VAL A 282 16.63 -1.50 -6.33
N SER A 283 16.35 -2.28 -5.30
CA SER A 283 14.99 -2.70 -4.93
C SER A 283 14.71 -2.39 -3.46
N ALA A 284 13.44 -2.40 -3.09
CA ALA A 284 13.02 -2.25 -1.71
C ALA A 284 12.11 -3.41 -1.32
N PRO A 285 12.14 -3.85 -0.05
CA PRO A 285 11.16 -4.78 0.46
C PRO A 285 9.73 -4.24 0.26
N GLU A 286 8.81 -5.12 -0.07
CA GLU A 286 7.41 -4.76 -0.34
C GLU A 286 6.43 -5.41 0.65
N GLY A 287 6.98 -5.86 1.78
CA GLY A 287 6.25 -6.48 2.85
C GLY A 287 5.35 -5.49 3.57
N PHE A 288 4.32 -6.01 4.23
CA PHE A 288 3.36 -5.15 4.91
C PHE A 288 3.93 -4.51 6.18
N ILE A 289 5.04 -5.04 6.71
CA ILE A 289 5.75 -4.46 7.86
C ILE A 289 7.00 -3.64 7.50
N THR A 290 7.40 -3.57 6.23
CA THR A 290 8.65 -2.90 5.81
C THR A 290 8.76 -1.48 6.35
N ASP A 291 7.68 -0.71 6.28
CA ASP A 291 7.64 0.68 6.73
C ASP A 291 7.85 0.81 8.25
N TYR A 292 7.64 -0.24 9.04
CA TYR A 292 7.70 -0.16 10.51
C TYR A 292 9.07 -0.52 11.09
N LEU A 293 9.90 -1.25 10.35
CA LEU A 293 11.23 -1.67 10.77
C LEU A 293 12.30 -0.61 10.50
N GLN A 294 11.93 0.52 9.88
CA GLN A 294 12.88 1.54 9.44
C GLN A 294 12.76 2.83 10.25
N PRO A 295 13.88 3.41 10.73
CA PRO A 295 13.88 4.67 11.49
C PRO A 295 13.23 5.85 10.76
N VAL A 296 13.18 5.79 9.42
CA VAL A 296 12.70 6.87 8.56
C VAL A 296 11.19 6.88 8.32
N ASN A 297 10.43 5.90 8.83
CA ASN A 297 8.98 5.82 8.57
C ASN A 297 8.11 5.29 9.75
N PRO A 298 8.17 5.87 10.96
CA PRO A 298 7.46 5.36 12.14
C PRO A 298 5.95 5.67 12.09
N ARG A 299 5.19 4.93 11.27
CA ARG A 299 3.78 5.22 10.97
C ARG A 299 2.74 4.49 11.82
N TRP A 300 3.15 3.87 12.94
CA TRP A 300 2.22 3.13 13.82
C TRP A 300 1.64 3.93 14.99
N LYS A 301 2.00 5.21 15.18
CA LYS A 301 1.47 6.02 16.30
C LYS A 301 0.06 6.61 16.10
N THR A 302 -0.70 6.20 15.08
CA THR A 302 -2.02 6.80 14.82
C THR A 302 -3.00 5.80 14.22
N THR A 303 -4.06 5.45 14.97
CA THR A 303 -5.16 4.56 14.54
C THR A 303 -5.98 5.17 13.41
N LEU A 304 -6.78 4.37 12.69
CA LEU A 304 -7.71 4.88 11.67
C LEU A 304 -8.71 5.88 12.27
N GLU A 305 -9.18 5.64 13.49
CA GLU A 305 -10.05 6.57 14.21
C GLU A 305 -9.32 7.88 14.55
N GLN A 306 -8.09 7.81 15.05
CA GLN A 306 -7.27 8.99 15.28
C GLN A 306 -6.93 9.74 13.98
N ARG A 307 -6.80 9.04 12.84
CA ARG A 307 -6.65 9.67 11.52
C ARG A 307 -7.95 10.32 11.06
N ARG A 308 -9.10 9.67 11.25
CA ARG A 308 -10.43 10.23 10.98
C ARG A 308 -10.65 11.48 11.82
N GLN A 309 -10.30 11.44 13.10
CA GLN A 309 -10.40 12.59 14.00
C GLN A 309 -9.43 13.70 13.59
N LYS A 310 -8.14 13.42 13.36
CA LYS A 310 -7.18 14.42 12.85
C LYS A 310 -7.60 15.05 11.52
N ARG A 311 -8.25 14.28 10.63
CA ARG A 311 -8.81 14.80 9.38
C ARG A 311 -10.01 15.72 9.64
N LYS A 312 -10.92 15.33 10.54
CA LYS A 312 -12.04 16.19 10.98
C LYS A 312 -11.52 17.48 11.63
N ASP A 313 -10.55 17.37 12.51
CA ASP A 313 -9.93 18.50 13.20
C ASP A 313 -9.24 19.44 12.20
N ARG A 314 -8.48 18.87 11.25
CA ARG A 314 -7.85 19.65 10.17
C ARG A 314 -8.89 20.31 9.25
N ALA A 315 -9.94 19.60 8.87
CA ALA A 315 -11.01 20.16 8.05
C ALA A 315 -11.76 21.27 8.78
N GLU A 316 -12.10 21.08 10.06
CA GLU A 316 -12.72 22.12 10.90
C GLU A 316 -11.80 23.34 11.00
N PHE A 317 -10.50 23.14 11.27
CA PHE A 317 -9.50 24.19 11.32
C PHE A 317 -9.45 25.00 10.03
N TYR A 318 -9.19 24.37 8.88
CA TYR A 318 -9.07 25.09 7.60
C TYR A 318 -10.40 25.73 7.17
N ASN A 319 -11.55 25.07 7.35
CA ASN A 319 -12.85 25.66 7.02
C ASN A 319 -13.12 26.92 7.84
N ARG A 320 -12.82 26.89 9.15
CA ARG A 320 -13.02 28.05 10.03
C ARG A 320 -12.07 29.20 9.67
N CYS A 321 -10.81 28.91 9.35
CA CYS A 321 -9.85 29.92 8.91
C CYS A 321 -10.22 30.52 7.55
N HIS A 322 -10.61 29.71 6.56
CA HIS A 322 -11.05 30.21 5.26
C HIS A 322 -12.35 31.04 5.36
N SER A 323 -13.32 30.63 6.18
CA SER A 323 -14.51 31.45 6.43
C SER A 323 -14.19 32.78 7.13
N ALA A 324 -13.12 32.84 7.93
CA ALA A 324 -12.66 34.12 8.51
C ALA A 324 -12.05 35.03 7.43
N VAL A 325 -11.28 34.47 6.51
CA VAL A 325 -10.73 35.20 5.35
C VAL A 325 -11.85 35.71 4.43
N GLU A 326 -12.82 34.86 4.10
CA GLU A 326 -13.97 35.25 3.28
C GLU A 326 -14.79 36.38 3.94
N LYS A 327 -14.95 36.36 5.27
CA LYS A 327 -15.57 37.48 5.98
C LYS A 327 -14.76 38.76 5.86
N TYR A 328 -13.45 38.68 6.05
CA TYR A 328 -12.54 39.80 5.85
C TYR A 328 -12.63 40.39 4.44
N GLU A 329 -12.75 39.56 3.41
CA GLU A 329 -12.93 40.03 2.03
C GLU A 329 -14.23 40.83 1.83
N ASN A 330 -15.22 40.66 2.72
CA ASN A 330 -16.51 41.35 2.66
C ASN A 330 -16.60 42.55 3.60
N ASP A 331 -16.07 42.46 4.82
CA ASP A 331 -16.20 43.48 5.88
C ASP A 331 -14.93 44.29 6.12
N PHE A 332 -13.80 43.86 5.56
CA PHE A 332 -12.46 44.44 5.70
C PHE A 332 -11.95 44.52 7.16
N ASP A 333 -12.51 43.75 8.09
CA ASP A 333 -12.07 43.69 9.49
C ASP A 333 -10.92 42.70 9.67
N TYR A 334 -9.71 43.19 9.38
CA TYR A 334 -8.47 42.41 9.46
C TYR A 334 -8.19 41.87 10.87
N ASP A 335 -8.43 42.70 11.90
CA ASP A 335 -8.10 42.34 13.28
C ASP A 335 -9.03 41.23 13.79
N ALA A 336 -10.33 41.27 13.45
CA ALA A 336 -11.27 40.19 13.78
C ALA A 336 -10.96 38.88 13.04
N CYS A 337 -10.53 38.97 11.78
CA CYS A 337 -10.11 37.81 11.00
C CYS A 337 -8.87 37.13 11.61
N MET A 338 -7.82 37.91 11.87
CA MET A 338 -6.58 37.39 12.47
C MET A 338 -6.78 36.88 13.89
N ALA A 339 -7.68 37.48 14.68
CA ALA A 339 -8.05 36.96 15.99
C ALA A 339 -8.73 35.58 15.88
N THR A 340 -9.58 35.38 14.88
CA THR A 340 -10.23 34.09 14.62
C THR A 340 -9.22 33.03 14.18
N ILE A 341 -8.30 33.37 13.26
CA ILE A 341 -7.24 32.47 12.81
C ILE A 341 -6.36 32.04 13.99
N ARG A 342 -5.85 32.98 14.79
CA ARG A 342 -5.02 32.67 15.97
C ARG A 342 -5.74 31.79 16.98
N ALA A 343 -7.02 32.05 17.24
CA ALA A 343 -7.82 31.22 18.13
C ALA A 343 -7.99 29.77 17.61
N MET A 344 -8.08 29.59 16.29
CA MET A 344 -8.08 28.25 15.69
C MET A 344 -6.69 27.60 15.73
N GLU A 345 -5.62 28.36 15.52
CA GLU A 345 -4.24 27.89 15.61
C GLU A 345 -3.92 27.38 17.02
N ASP A 346 -4.29 28.14 18.05
CA ASP A 346 -4.13 27.77 19.46
C ASP A 346 -4.99 26.55 19.83
N ARG A 347 -6.24 26.48 19.34
CA ARG A 347 -7.17 25.38 19.64
C ARG A 347 -6.72 24.04 19.04
N PHE A 348 -6.20 24.06 17.82
CA PHE A 348 -5.85 22.85 17.09
C PHE A 348 -4.34 22.54 17.10
N GLY A 349 -3.50 23.46 17.59
CA GLY A 349 -2.04 23.35 17.56
C GLY A 349 -1.50 23.28 16.12
N MET A 350 -2.18 23.94 15.18
CA MET A 350 -1.86 23.99 13.75
C MET A 350 -1.57 25.43 13.34
N THR A 351 -0.91 25.63 12.20
CA THR A 351 -0.65 26.96 11.63
C THR A 351 -1.41 27.10 10.31
N PHE A 352 -2.07 28.23 10.10
CA PHE A 352 -2.82 28.49 8.89
C PHE A 352 -1.89 29.06 7.81
N GLU A 353 -1.76 28.35 6.69
CA GLU A 353 -0.77 28.65 5.64
C GLU A 353 -1.20 29.77 4.68
N TYR A 354 -2.46 30.21 4.77
CA TYR A 354 -3.06 31.18 3.84
C TYR A 354 -3.61 32.43 4.56
N PRO A 355 -2.85 33.09 5.45
CA PRO A 355 -3.34 34.26 6.16
C PRO A 355 -3.67 35.40 5.17
N PRO A 356 -4.70 36.21 5.44
CA PRO A 356 -5.03 37.35 4.60
C PRO A 356 -3.91 38.39 4.66
N SER A 357 -3.65 39.08 3.56
CA SER A 357 -2.81 40.28 3.58
C SER A 357 -3.62 41.45 4.15
N LYS A 358 -3.07 42.18 5.12
CA LYS A 358 -3.62 43.50 5.48
C LYS A 358 -3.45 44.39 4.26
N GLU A 359 -4.52 44.68 3.51
CA GLU A 359 -4.43 45.69 2.46
C GLU A 359 -3.88 47.00 3.06
N PRO A 360 -2.96 47.69 2.39
CA PRO A 360 -2.42 48.94 2.89
C PRO A 360 -3.56 49.93 3.13
N GLU A 361 -3.59 50.61 4.28
CA GLU A 361 -4.58 51.66 4.60
C GLU A 361 -4.65 52.76 3.50
N ASP A 362 -3.62 52.88 2.66
CA ASP A 362 -3.53 53.77 1.50
C ASP A 362 -4.38 53.37 0.27
N THR A 363 -5.01 52.18 0.22
CA THR A 363 -5.77 51.74 -0.98
C THR A 363 -7.07 52.52 -1.19
N LEU A 364 -7.74 52.95 -0.11
CA LEU A 364 -8.95 53.78 -0.21
C LEU A 364 -8.64 55.22 -0.63
N ASP A 365 -7.55 55.80 -0.11
CA ASP A 365 -7.09 57.13 -0.51
C ASP A 365 -6.55 57.15 -1.96
N THR A 366 -5.91 56.07 -2.40
CA THR A 366 -5.46 55.92 -3.80
C THR A 366 -6.61 55.64 -4.76
N LEU A 367 -7.64 54.89 -4.36
CA LEU A 367 -8.85 54.70 -5.17
C LEU A 367 -9.66 56.01 -5.28
N ALA A 368 -9.81 56.76 -4.19
CA ALA A 368 -10.45 58.08 -4.22
C ALA A 368 -9.66 59.10 -5.06
N ALA A 369 -8.32 59.03 -5.04
CA ALA A 369 -7.45 59.85 -5.89
C ALA A 369 -7.57 59.47 -7.38
N LEU A 370 -7.66 58.18 -7.70
CA LEU A 370 -7.85 57.67 -9.07
C LEU A 370 -9.24 58.01 -9.62
N GLU A 371 -10.30 57.92 -8.81
CA GLU A 371 -11.66 58.28 -9.21
C GLU A 371 -11.80 59.79 -9.50
N LYS A 372 -11.03 60.62 -8.79
CA LYS A 372 -10.90 62.06 -9.06
C LYS A 372 -10.14 62.33 -10.36
N GLN A 373 -9.07 61.57 -10.60
CA GLN A 373 -8.26 61.66 -11.82
C GLN A 373 -9.03 61.25 -13.08
N TRP A 374 -9.97 60.30 -12.97
CA TRP A 374 -10.81 59.86 -14.11
C TRP A 374 -11.94 60.84 -14.43
N LYS A 375 -12.37 61.67 -13.47
CA LYS A 375 -13.37 62.73 -13.71
C LYS A 375 -12.79 63.98 -14.38
N GLU A 376 -11.47 64.15 -14.40
CA GLU A 376 -10.77 65.29 -15.03
C GLU A 376 -10.34 65.03 -16.49
N ILE A 377 -10.50 63.81 -17.01
CA ILE A 377 -10.19 63.50 -18.41
C ILE A 377 -11.41 63.86 -19.27
N GLU A 378 -11.43 65.09 -19.79
CA GLU A 378 -12.37 65.51 -20.84
C GLU A 378 -12.16 64.68 -22.12
N LEU A 379 -13.28 64.26 -22.72
CA LEU A 379 -13.36 63.56 -24.00
C LEU A 379 -12.85 64.47 -25.13
N GLU A 380 -11.59 64.35 -25.54
CA GLU A 380 -11.15 64.79 -26.87
C GLU A 380 -11.53 63.74 -27.92
N GLU A 381 -12.47 64.08 -28.80
CA GLU A 381 -12.86 63.29 -29.97
C GLU A 381 -11.64 63.08 -30.90
N MET A 382 -11.07 61.88 -30.93
CA MET A 382 -10.11 61.50 -31.96
C MET A 382 -10.82 61.06 -33.25
N GLN A 383 -10.79 61.93 -34.24
CA GLN A 383 -11.14 61.64 -35.63
C GLN A 383 -10.17 60.61 -36.26
N GLY A 384 -10.73 59.46 -36.64
CA GLY A 384 -10.47 58.66 -37.84
C GLY A 384 -9.04 58.27 -38.24
N TYR A 385 -8.74 56.97 -38.23
CA TYR A 385 -8.02 56.27 -39.30
C TYR A 385 -8.40 54.77 -39.30
N TYR A 386 -9.05 54.30 -40.36
CA TYR A 386 -9.24 52.87 -40.64
C TYR A 386 -8.09 52.37 -41.53
N ALA A 387 -7.43 51.28 -41.13
CA ALA A 387 -6.57 50.50 -42.02
C ALA A 387 -7.37 49.28 -42.53
N VAL A 388 -7.62 49.26 -43.85
CA VAL A 388 -8.23 48.14 -44.57
C VAL A 388 -7.12 47.14 -44.88
N HIS A 389 -7.22 45.92 -44.38
CA HIS A 389 -6.40 44.80 -44.86
C HIS A 389 -7.16 44.05 -45.95
N ASP A 390 -6.54 44.05 -47.13
CA ASP A 390 -6.96 43.45 -48.39
C ASP A 390 -6.95 41.91 -48.29
N PHE A 391 -8.10 41.27 -48.47
CA PHE A 391 -8.22 39.81 -48.57
C PHE A 391 -8.32 39.43 -50.05
N GLY A 392 -7.21 38.93 -50.60
CA GLY A 392 -7.17 38.29 -51.92
C GLY A 392 -7.95 36.96 -51.94
N GLU A 393 -8.58 36.71 -53.09
CA GLU A 393 -9.65 35.74 -53.39
C GLU A 393 -9.36 34.24 -53.14
N PRO A 394 -10.42 33.39 -53.06
CA PRO A 394 -10.30 31.97 -52.76
C PRO A 394 -10.16 31.10 -54.02
N GLU A 395 -9.12 30.26 -54.10
CA GLU A 395 -9.08 29.14 -55.04
C GLU A 395 -9.75 27.90 -54.42
N VAL A 396 -10.79 27.42 -55.10
CA VAL A 396 -11.44 26.12 -54.87
C VAL A 396 -11.12 25.23 -56.08
N ALA A 397 -10.47 24.09 -55.87
CA ALA A 397 -10.49 22.99 -56.85
C ALA A 397 -10.35 21.61 -56.17
N SER A 398 -11.53 21.01 -55.96
CA SER A 398 -11.92 19.59 -56.00
C SER A 398 -10.88 18.44 -56.01
N TYR A 399 -11.10 17.52 -55.05
CA TYR A 399 -11.12 16.05 -55.14
C TYR A 399 -10.02 15.31 -55.94
N LEU A 400 -9.19 14.55 -55.22
CA LEU A 400 -9.25 13.08 -55.17
C LEU A 400 -8.64 12.55 -53.86
#